data_AF-A0A363RS66-F1
#
_entry.id   AF-A0A363RS66-F1
#
_cell.length_a   1.000
_cell.length_b   1.000
_cell.length_c   1.000
_cell.angle_alpha   90.00
_cell.angle_beta   90.00
_cell.angle_gamma   90.00
#
_symmetry.space_group_name_H-M   'P 1'
#
loop_
_entity.id
_entity.type
_entity.pdbx_description
1 polymer ?
#
loop_
_entity_poly.entity_id
_entity_poly.type
_entity_poly.pdbx_seq_one_letter_code
_entity_poly.pdbx_strand_id
1 'polypeptide(L)'
;MSTQVRSSQAMPDSSAVQGSGTAACAVADAAQKAWERAFTVLSPVIGHQGVAGLFRRALSLSRREHPSLVPLYEATSLGGIDLTQLQAMLLALDAVEAAAVQASLGRHFIELLSQLIGARLAEHLLHPTGELIHPLKFNGSAAKDPSS
;
A
#
# COMPACT_ATOMS: atom_id res chain seq x y z
N MET A 1 -49.60 24.98 -48.77
CA MET A 1 -49.61 23.61 -48.20
C MET A 1 -48.21 23.05 -48.43
N SER A 2 -47.31 23.25 -47.46
CA SER A 2 -46.89 22.23 -46.48
C SER A 2 -45.97 21.19 -47.18
N THR A 3 -44.72 20.95 -46.79
CA THR A 3 -44.10 21.06 -45.48
C THR A 3 -42.58 20.99 -45.64
N GLN A 4 -41.86 21.90 -45.00
CA GLN A 4 -40.45 21.74 -44.65
C GLN A 4 -40.35 21.12 -43.26
N VAL A 5 -39.40 20.21 -43.06
CA VAL A 5 -38.63 19.90 -41.83
C VAL A 5 -37.79 18.67 -42.20
N ARG A 6 -36.52 18.79 -42.55
CA ARG A 6 -35.35 19.01 -41.68
C ARG A 6 -35.42 18.20 -40.38
N SER A 7 -35.48 16.87 -40.51
CA SER A 7 -35.14 15.97 -39.41
C SER A 7 -33.63 15.86 -39.30
N SER A 8 -33.13 16.75 -38.45
CA SER A 8 -31.79 16.76 -37.89
C SER A 8 -31.56 15.44 -37.15
N GLN A 9 -30.80 14.52 -37.74
CA GLN A 9 -30.25 13.39 -36.98
C GLN A 9 -28.83 13.76 -36.57
N ALA A 10 -28.75 14.42 -35.41
CA ALA A 10 -27.51 14.68 -34.72
C ALA A 10 -26.88 13.33 -34.36
N MET A 11 -25.68 13.08 -34.88
CA MET A 11 -24.76 12.11 -34.28
C MET A 11 -24.47 12.56 -32.85
N PRO A 12 -24.59 11.68 -31.85
CA PRO A 12 -24.04 11.98 -30.54
C PRO A 12 -22.52 12.02 -30.67
N ASP A 13 -21.98 13.15 -30.26
CA ASP A 13 -20.56 13.44 -30.14
C ASP A 13 -19.87 12.34 -29.30
N SER A 14 -19.08 11.48 -29.95
CA SER A 14 -18.30 10.42 -29.29
C SER A 14 -17.07 10.97 -28.54
N SER A 15 -16.89 12.28 -28.44
CA SER A 15 -15.74 12.88 -27.75
C SER A 15 -15.87 12.94 -26.21
N ALA A 16 -17.08 12.77 -25.65
CA ALA A 16 -17.27 12.83 -24.19
C ALA A 16 -16.83 11.55 -23.44
N VAL A 17 -16.75 10.40 -24.11
CA VAL A 17 -16.37 9.11 -23.48
C VAL A 17 -14.85 8.88 -23.46
N GLN A 18 -14.07 9.72 -24.15
CA GLN A 18 -12.61 9.55 -24.27
C GLN A 18 -11.82 10.23 -23.13
N GLY A 19 -12.40 11.21 -22.44
CA GLY A 19 -11.72 11.94 -21.36
C GLY A 19 -11.56 11.15 -20.06
N SER A 20 -12.51 10.29 -19.71
CA SER A 20 -12.49 9.51 -18.46
C SER A 20 -11.52 8.32 -18.53
N GLY A 21 -11.44 7.63 -19.67
CA GLY A 21 -10.52 6.51 -19.88
C GLY A 21 -9.05 6.94 -19.83
N THR A 22 -8.70 8.08 -20.45
CA THR A 22 -7.33 8.62 -20.39
C THR A 22 -6.96 9.06 -18.97
N ALA A 23 -7.90 9.63 -18.21
CA ALA A 23 -7.66 10.04 -16.83
C ALA A 23 -7.44 8.86 -15.89
N ALA A 24 -8.21 7.77 -16.02
CA ALA A 24 -8.00 6.54 -15.24
C ALA A 24 -6.64 5.89 -15.56
N CYS A 25 -6.25 5.83 -16.85
CA CYS A 25 -4.92 5.38 -17.25
C CYS A 25 -3.80 6.22 -16.61
N ALA A 26 -3.93 7.55 -16.64
CA ALA A 26 -2.95 8.44 -16.04
C ALA A 26 -2.82 8.22 -14.52
N VAL A 27 -3.94 8.00 -13.81
CA VAL A 27 -3.95 7.67 -12.39
C VAL A 27 -3.28 6.33 -12.12
N ALA A 28 -3.59 5.30 -12.91
CA ALA A 28 -3.02 3.95 -12.75
C ALA A 28 -1.50 3.95 -12.96
N ASP A 29 -1.02 4.62 -14.01
CA ASP A 29 0.42 4.74 -14.31
C ASP A 29 1.17 5.55 -13.25
N ALA A 30 0.55 6.65 -12.78
CA ALA A 30 1.12 7.44 -11.70
C ALA A 30 1.19 6.65 -10.39
N ALA A 31 0.14 5.87 -10.09
CA ALA A 31 0.09 4.99 -8.94
C ALA A 31 1.19 3.93 -8.99
N GLN A 32 1.32 3.21 -10.11
CA GLN A 32 2.36 2.20 -10.26
C GLN A 32 3.76 2.78 -10.03
N LYS A 33 4.09 3.89 -10.71
CA LYS A 33 5.39 4.57 -10.56
C LYS A 33 5.63 5.09 -9.15
N ALA A 34 4.57 5.48 -8.43
CA ALA A 34 4.67 5.93 -7.04
C ALA A 34 4.99 4.75 -6.11
N TRP A 35 4.29 3.63 -6.28
CA TRP A 35 4.50 2.43 -5.47
C TRP A 35 5.87 1.80 -5.74
N GLU A 36 6.29 1.67 -7.00
CA GLU A 36 7.64 1.18 -7.34
C GLU A 36 8.73 2.01 -6.64
N ARG A 37 8.63 3.35 -6.73
CA ARG A 37 9.55 4.26 -6.03
C ARG A 37 9.51 4.08 -4.52
N ALA A 38 8.33 3.96 -3.92
CA ALA A 38 8.19 3.73 -2.49
C ALA A 38 8.87 2.42 -2.07
N PHE A 39 8.67 1.33 -2.82
CA PHE A 39 9.34 0.05 -2.57
C PHE A 39 10.87 0.15 -2.69
N THR A 40 11.38 0.83 -3.73
CA THR A 40 12.82 1.03 -3.92
C THR A 40 13.45 1.83 -2.78
N VAL A 41 12.81 2.92 -2.35
CA VAL A 41 13.36 3.81 -1.31
C VAL A 41 13.24 3.20 0.09
N LEU A 42 12.14 2.50 0.37
CA LEU A 42 11.86 1.99 1.72
C LEU A 42 12.48 0.62 1.99
N SER A 43 12.69 -0.22 0.96
CA SER A 43 13.26 -1.56 1.17
C SER A 43 14.62 -1.57 1.89
N PRO A 44 15.57 -0.65 1.64
CA PRO A 44 16.82 -0.58 2.38
C PRO A 44 16.67 -0.18 3.85
N VAL A 45 15.65 0.63 4.18
CA VAL A 45 15.42 1.13 5.54
C VAL A 45 14.64 0.12 6.36
N ILE A 46 13.55 -0.40 5.77
CA ILE A 46 12.58 -1.22 6.47
C ILE A 46 12.58 -2.70 6.12
N GLY A 47 13.36 -3.09 5.12
CA GLY A 47 13.37 -4.44 4.55
C GLY A 47 12.20 -4.65 3.59
N HIS A 48 12.38 -5.49 2.57
CA HIS A 48 11.33 -5.80 1.59
C HIS A 48 10.04 -6.34 2.25
N GLN A 49 10.18 -7.25 3.23
CA GLN A 49 9.05 -7.78 4.00
C GLN A 49 8.37 -6.71 4.87
N GLY A 50 9.13 -5.71 5.34
CA GLY A 50 8.59 -4.57 6.10
C GLY A 50 7.72 -3.68 5.22
N VAL A 51 8.21 -3.30 4.04
CA VAL A 51 7.40 -2.55 3.05
C VAL A 51 6.15 -3.35 2.67
N ALA A 52 6.31 -4.66 2.48
CA ALA A 52 5.20 -5.50 2.08
C ALA A 52 4.12 -5.64 3.17
N GLY A 53 4.52 -5.84 4.42
CA GLY A 53 3.60 -5.84 5.55
C GLY A 53 2.86 -4.50 5.70
N LEU A 54 3.58 -3.38 5.50
CA LEU A 54 3.03 -2.03 5.58
C LEU A 54 1.97 -1.78 4.50
N PHE A 55 2.28 -2.12 3.25
CA PHE A 55 1.36 -2.00 2.13
C PHE A 55 0.11 -2.86 2.32
N ARG A 56 0.27 -4.12 2.76
CA ARG A 56 -0.88 -5.00 3.07
C ARG A 56 -1.74 -4.42 4.20
N ARG A 57 -1.13 -3.80 5.21
CA ARG A 57 -1.87 -3.14 6.29
C ARG A 57 -2.63 -1.92 5.77
N ALA A 58 -2.02 -1.09 4.93
CA ALA A 58 -2.67 0.05 4.29
C ALA A 58 -3.86 -0.41 3.41
N LEU A 59 -3.71 -1.50 2.64
CA LEU A 59 -4.82 -2.11 1.89
C LEU A 59 -5.95 -2.57 2.81
N SER A 60 -5.63 -3.20 3.95
CA SER A 60 -6.63 -3.67 4.92
C SER A 60 -7.47 -2.54 5.53
N LEU A 61 -6.90 -1.35 5.68
CA LEU A 61 -7.58 -0.15 6.14
C LEU A 61 -8.41 0.47 5.01
N SER A 62 -7.78 0.68 3.85
CA SER A 62 -8.39 1.33 2.70
C SER A 62 -9.60 0.57 2.14
N ARG A 63 -9.59 -0.77 2.21
CA ARG A 63 -10.75 -1.58 1.78
C ARG A 63 -12.02 -1.35 2.61
N ARG A 64 -11.90 -0.78 3.82
CA ARG A 64 -13.07 -0.42 4.65
C ARG A 64 -13.77 0.81 4.09
N GLU A 65 -13.04 1.69 3.42
CA GLU A 65 -13.56 2.90 2.76
C GLU A 65 -13.93 2.61 1.30
N HIS A 66 -13.19 1.72 0.64
CA HIS A 66 -13.36 1.38 -0.76
C HIS A 66 -13.50 -0.14 -0.96
N PRO A 67 -14.73 -0.67 -1.04
CA PRO A 67 -14.96 -2.10 -1.24
C PRO A 67 -14.32 -2.68 -2.52
N SER A 68 -14.04 -1.84 -3.52
CA SER A 68 -13.31 -2.21 -4.74
C SER A 68 -11.90 -2.77 -4.48
N LEU A 69 -11.32 -2.51 -3.31
CA LEU A 69 -10.01 -3.05 -2.89
C LEU A 69 -10.05 -4.47 -2.29
N VAL A 70 -11.24 -5.03 -2.02
CA VAL A 70 -11.36 -6.36 -1.38
C VAL A 70 -10.66 -7.46 -2.22
N PRO A 71 -10.88 -7.57 -3.54
CA PRO A 71 -10.23 -8.60 -4.35
C PRO A 71 -8.69 -8.46 -4.34
N LEU A 72 -8.19 -7.22 -4.43
CA LEU A 72 -6.75 -6.94 -4.38
C LEU A 72 -6.13 -7.32 -3.03
N TYR A 73 -6.84 -7.05 -1.92
CA TYR A 73 -6.38 -7.42 -0.59
C TYR A 73 -6.29 -8.94 -0.42
N GLU A 74 -7.28 -9.70 -0.91
CA GLU A 74 -7.28 -11.15 -0.85
C GLU A 74 -6.14 -11.76 -1.66
N ALA A 75 -5.96 -11.31 -2.90
CA ALA A 75 -4.85 -11.72 -3.76
C ALA A 75 -3.49 -11.41 -3.11
N THR A 76 -3.33 -10.21 -2.54
CA THR A 76 -2.10 -9.79 -1.85
C THR A 76 -1.82 -10.61 -0.59
N SER A 77 -2.88 -11.05 0.10
CA SER A 77 -2.76 -11.86 1.31
C SER A 77 -2.28 -13.29 1.03
N LEU A 78 -2.57 -13.81 -0.16
CA LEU A 78 -2.23 -15.17 -0.59
C LEU A 78 -0.91 -15.26 -1.36
N GLY A 79 -0.58 -14.26 -2.18
CA GLY A 79 0.49 -14.35 -3.18
C GLY A 79 1.63 -13.33 -3.04
N GLY A 80 1.62 -12.46 -2.03
CA GLY A 80 2.53 -11.32 -1.96
C GLY A 80 2.04 -10.14 -2.79
N ILE A 81 2.86 -9.10 -2.91
CA ILE A 81 2.43 -7.83 -3.51
C ILE A 81 2.72 -7.83 -5.00
N ASP A 82 1.64 -7.67 -5.78
CA ASP A 82 1.71 -7.46 -7.22
C ASP A 82 1.15 -6.08 -7.58
N LEU A 83 2.05 -5.14 -7.90
CA LEU A 83 1.66 -3.79 -8.31
C LEU A 83 0.94 -3.77 -9.67
N THR A 84 1.10 -4.81 -10.48
CA THR A 84 0.39 -4.99 -11.75
C THR A 84 -1.10 -5.22 -11.51
N GLN A 85 -1.46 -5.96 -10.45
CA GLN A 85 -2.86 -6.15 -10.06
C GLN A 85 -3.50 -4.86 -9.55
N LEU A 86 -2.74 -4.05 -8.81
CA LEU A 86 -3.20 -2.72 -8.39
C LEU A 86 -3.48 -1.84 -9.62
N GLN A 87 -2.56 -1.81 -10.58
CA GLN A 87 -2.74 -1.03 -11.81
C GLN A 87 -3.96 -1.50 -12.60
N ALA A 88 -4.10 -2.82 -12.81
CA ALA A 88 -5.23 -3.40 -13.53
C ALA A 88 -6.58 -3.08 -12.85
N MET A 89 -6.61 -3.10 -11.52
CA MET A 89 -7.79 -2.71 -10.75
C MET A 89 -8.11 -1.21 -10.95
N LEU A 90 -7.12 -0.32 -10.87
CA LEU A 90 -7.33 1.10 -11.09
C LEU A 90 -7.82 1.43 -12.51
N LEU A 91 -7.36 0.67 -13.52
CA LEU A 91 -7.83 0.79 -14.90
C LEU A 91 -9.28 0.33 -15.09
N ALA A 92 -9.79 -0.54 -14.21
CA ALA A 92 -11.17 -1.02 -14.25
C ALA A 92 -12.17 -0.05 -13.59
N LEU A 93 -11.68 0.94 -12.84
CA LEU A 93 -12.49 1.96 -12.18
C LEU A 93 -12.65 3.20 -13.07
N ASP A 94 -13.63 4.04 -12.76
CA ASP A 94 -13.65 5.38 -13.33
C ASP A 94 -12.53 6.25 -12.73
N ALA A 95 -12.18 7.34 -13.41
CA ALA A 95 -11.05 8.18 -13.02
C ALA A 95 -11.18 8.81 -11.62
N VAL A 96 -12.40 9.15 -11.19
CA VAL A 96 -12.66 9.77 -9.89
C VAL A 96 -12.51 8.72 -8.80
N GLU A 97 -13.10 7.53 -8.99
CA GLU A 97 -12.96 6.42 -8.05
C GLU A 97 -11.50 5.93 -7.97
N ALA A 98 -10.82 5.77 -9.11
CA ALA A 98 -9.41 5.39 -9.16
C ALA A 98 -8.53 6.38 -8.37
N ALA A 99 -8.75 7.69 -8.54
CA ALA A 99 -8.02 8.72 -7.81
C ALA A 99 -8.32 8.68 -6.30
N ALA A 100 -9.59 8.48 -5.92
CA ALA A 100 -9.99 8.38 -4.51
C ALA A 100 -9.37 7.15 -3.83
N VAL A 101 -9.42 6.00 -4.49
CA VAL A 101 -8.83 4.74 -4.02
C VAL A 101 -7.32 4.89 -3.83
N GLN A 102 -6.61 5.42 -4.83
CA GLN A 102 -5.16 5.64 -4.76
C GLN A 102 -4.80 6.65 -3.65
N ALA A 103 -5.60 7.70 -3.47
CA ALA A 103 -5.37 8.69 -2.43
C ALA A 103 -5.61 8.14 -1.02
N SER A 104 -6.67 7.37 -0.80
CA SER A 104 -6.93 6.70 0.49
C SER A 104 -5.82 5.71 0.83
N LEU A 105 -5.41 4.89 -0.14
CA LEU A 105 -4.32 3.93 0.04
C LEU A 105 -2.99 4.60 0.37
N GLY A 106 -2.62 5.65 -0.37
CA GLY A 106 -1.42 6.43 -0.10
C GLY A 106 -1.45 7.09 1.29
N ARG A 107 -2.60 7.65 1.70
CA ARG A 107 -2.77 8.27 3.02
C ARG A 107 -2.54 7.27 4.14
N HIS A 108 -3.22 6.12 4.12
CA HIS A 108 -3.03 5.08 5.13
C HIS A 108 -1.60 4.56 5.16
N PHE A 109 -0.96 4.41 4.00
CA PHE A 109 0.43 3.98 3.93
C PHE A 109 1.38 4.99 4.57
N ILE A 110 1.23 6.28 4.27
CA ILE A 110 2.06 7.34 4.86
C ILE A 110 1.83 7.44 6.36
N GLU A 111 0.59 7.35 6.83
CA GLU A 111 0.27 7.37 8.26
C GLU A 111 0.94 6.21 9.01
N LEU A 112 0.82 4.99 8.47
CA LEU A 112 1.48 3.83 9.05
C LEU A 112 3.01 3.95 8.96
N LEU A 113 3.55 4.52 7.88
CA LEU A 113 4.98 4.77 7.74
C LEU A 113 5.46 5.78 8.79
N SER A 114 4.70 6.84 9.07
CA SER A 114 5.03 7.82 10.11
C SER A 114 5.03 7.18 11.49
N GLN A 115 4.05 6.31 11.79
CA GLN A 115 4.03 5.52 13.01
C GLN A 115 5.22 4.56 13.10
N LEU A 116 5.58 3.93 11.98
CA LEU A 116 6.70 2.99 11.89
C LEU A 116 8.05 3.70 11.99
N ILE A 117 8.24 4.90 11.48
CA ILE A 117 9.50 5.64 11.66
C ILE A 117 9.61 6.11 13.11
N GLY A 118 8.51 6.52 13.75
CA GLY A 118 8.48 6.79 15.18
C GLY A 118 8.77 5.54 16.04
N ALA A 119 8.23 4.38 15.66
CA ALA A 119 8.43 3.11 16.36
C ALA A 119 9.76 2.42 16.03
N ARG A 120 10.25 2.47 14.78
CA ARG A 120 11.56 1.92 14.38
C ARG A 120 12.70 2.76 14.89
N LEU A 121 12.54 4.08 15.04
CA LEU A 121 13.52 4.87 15.79
C LEU A 121 13.54 4.39 17.24
N ALA A 122 12.38 4.15 17.86
CA ALA A 122 12.33 3.56 19.20
C ALA A 122 12.96 2.17 19.22
N GLU A 123 12.63 1.26 18.31
CA GLU A 123 13.22 -0.09 18.23
C GLU A 123 14.72 -0.04 17.92
N HIS A 124 15.22 0.86 17.06
CA HIS A 124 16.65 1.10 16.84
C HIS A 124 17.36 1.75 18.03
N LEU A 125 16.65 2.53 18.84
CA LEU A 125 17.15 3.04 20.12
C LEU A 125 17.12 1.98 21.21
N LEU A 126 16.19 1.02 21.13
CA LEU A 126 16.04 -0.11 22.05
C LEU A 126 16.88 -1.34 21.66
N HIS A 127 17.32 -1.47 20.39
CA HIS A 127 18.14 -2.59 19.90
C HIS A 127 19.58 -2.61 20.47
N PRO A 128 20.28 -1.49 20.70
CA PRO A 128 21.57 -1.52 21.39
C PRO A 128 21.45 -1.88 22.88
N THR A 129 20.25 -1.78 23.46
CA THR A 129 19.98 -2.15 24.87
C THR A 129 19.47 -3.58 25.04
N GLY A 130 19.87 -4.50 24.15
CA GLY A 130 19.88 -5.94 24.42
C GLY A 130 20.74 -6.34 25.64
N GLU A 131 21.32 -5.37 26.36
CA GLU A 131 21.95 -5.52 27.67
C GLU A 131 20.97 -5.37 28.86
N LEU A 132 19.74 -4.89 28.66
CA LEU A 132 18.75 -4.72 29.75
C LEU A 132 18.02 -6.02 30.12
N ILE A 133 18.22 -7.11 29.37
CA ILE A 133 17.69 -8.44 29.71
C ILE A 133 18.79 -9.50 29.55
N HIS A 134 19.97 -9.27 30.13
CA HIS A 134 20.74 -10.38 30.64
C HIS A 134 20.25 -10.67 32.06
N PRO A 135 19.56 -11.80 32.34
CA PRO A 135 19.63 -12.33 33.69
C PRO A 135 21.11 -12.62 33.94
N LEU A 136 21.70 -11.78 34.80
CA LEU A 136 22.99 -12.00 35.42
C LEU A 136 23.12 -13.49 35.72
N LYS A 137 23.95 -14.19 34.94
CA LYS A 137 24.53 -15.45 35.38
C LYS A 137 25.31 -15.11 36.63
N PHE A 138 24.70 -15.31 37.80
CA PHE A 138 25.44 -15.48 39.03
C PHE A 138 26.25 -16.77 38.89
N ASN A 139 27.42 -16.67 38.27
CA ASN A 139 28.43 -17.72 38.34
C ASN A 139 29.09 -17.61 39.72
N GLY A 140 28.35 -18.04 40.75
CA GLY A 140 28.88 -18.33 42.07
C GLY A 140 29.35 -19.77 42.11
N SER A 141 30.46 -20.06 41.45
CA SER A 141 31.27 -21.24 41.76
C SER A 141 31.79 -21.08 43.19
N ALA A 142 31.22 -21.83 44.12
CA ALA A 142 31.84 -22.09 45.41
C ALA A 142 32.06 -23.60 45.52
N ALA A 143 33.33 -23.96 45.53
CA ALA A 143 33.87 -25.26 45.82
C ALA A 143 33.16 -25.96 46.98
N LYS A 144 32.84 -27.25 46.78
CA LYS A 144 33.02 -28.21 47.86
C LYS A 144 33.72 -29.44 47.30
N ASP A 145 34.98 -29.52 47.68
CA ASP A 145 35.88 -30.65 47.48
C ASP A 145 35.29 -31.98 47.97
N PRO A 146 35.77 -33.10 47.40
CA PRO A 146 35.35 -34.47 47.69
C PRO A 146 35.99 -35.05 48.97
N SER A 147 35.47 -36.20 49.40
CA SER A 147 35.95 -37.10 50.47
C SER A 147 35.48 -36.81 51.90
N SER A 148 34.51 -37.61 52.38
CA SER A 148 34.76 -38.77 53.26
C SER A 148 33.48 -39.58 53.48
#